data_AF-H1XZ76-F1
#
_entry.id   AF-H1XZ76-F1
#
_cell.length_a   1.000
_cell.length_b   1.000
_cell.length_c   1.000
_cell.angle_alpha   90.00
_cell.angle_beta   90.00
_cell.angle_gamma   90.00
#
_symmetry.space_group_name_H-M   'P 1'
#
loop_
_entity.id
_entity.type
_entity.pdbx_description
1 polymer ?
#
loop_
_entity_poly.entity_id
_entity_poly.type
_entity_poly.pdbx_seq_one_letter_code
_entity_poly.pdbx_strand_id
1 'polypeptide(L)'
;MEDPKTYLILERLLNEGYNEENEADELELHKALRKTESIFLFRTICTALGNGGSLFGVPTLMAFAIETGPKAVAANKAIKAIKKRVSKDSVKELKDFFVPDYWKTVWVAPKEKFISFVVCLNGLMGNEDLFEGERLDELGEKLVKEIVIDLSPYHSFRELRLCTPEVNTEQDLEVVYYNFTNEVVLETAIAETTITINSDSQLDENIVNMQCDYLLTRLGLDIEDDHFRMILKAASVINQP
;
A
#
# COMPACT_ATOMS: atom_id res chain seq x y z
N MET A 1 -18.53 11.57 13.27
CA MET A 1 -19.84 10.91 13.09
C MET A 1 -19.56 9.52 12.57
N GLU A 2 -20.05 8.51 13.27
CA GLU A 2 -19.89 7.10 12.91
C GLU A 2 -20.74 6.79 11.66
N ASP A 3 -20.09 6.30 10.60
CA ASP A 3 -20.70 6.09 9.28
C ASP A 3 -21.65 4.85 9.29
N PRO A 4 -22.96 5.03 9.06
CA PRO A 4 -23.93 3.93 9.03
C PRO A 4 -23.60 2.83 8.01
N LYS A 5 -22.94 3.19 6.90
CA LYS A 5 -22.53 2.24 5.86
C LYS A 5 -21.50 1.24 6.40
N THR A 6 -20.49 1.73 7.12
CA THR A 6 -19.47 0.90 7.78
C THR A 6 -20.09 -0.15 8.72
N TYR A 7 -21.12 0.19 9.50
CA TYR A 7 -21.76 -0.78 10.43
C TYR A 7 -22.53 -1.89 9.70
N LEU A 8 -23.24 -1.54 8.63
CA LEU A 8 -23.95 -2.52 7.80
C LEU A 8 -22.97 -3.51 7.17
N ILE A 9 -21.83 -3.02 6.70
CA ILE A 9 -20.75 -3.84 6.15
C ILE A 9 -20.16 -4.77 7.23
N LEU A 10 -19.92 -4.26 8.43
CA LEU A 10 -19.41 -5.05 9.55
C LEU A 10 -20.35 -6.20 9.91
N GLU A 11 -21.65 -5.93 10.01
CA GLU A 11 -22.65 -6.95 10.29
C GLU A 11 -22.68 -8.03 9.20
N ARG A 12 -22.62 -7.62 7.92
CA ARG A 12 -22.59 -8.54 6.79
C ARG A 12 -21.37 -9.45 6.82
N LEU A 13 -20.16 -8.89 6.92
CA LEU A 13 -18.91 -9.65 6.93
C LEU A 13 -18.77 -10.57 8.15
N LEU A 14 -19.33 -10.18 9.31
CA LEU A 14 -19.34 -11.03 10.50
C LEU A 14 -20.28 -12.24 10.35
N ASN A 15 -21.38 -12.09 9.62
CA ASN A 15 -22.40 -13.14 9.45
C ASN A 15 -22.14 -14.05 8.26
N GLU A 16 -21.73 -13.48 7.12
CA GLU A 16 -21.62 -14.17 5.83
C GLU A 16 -20.18 -14.56 5.48
N GLY A 17 -19.18 -13.88 6.06
CA GLY A 17 -17.78 -14.02 5.66
C GLY A 17 -17.46 -13.32 4.33
N TYR A 18 -16.23 -13.45 3.85
CA TYR A 18 -15.81 -12.92 2.57
C TYR A 18 -16.30 -13.79 1.40
N ASN A 19 -16.83 -13.14 0.37
CA ASN A 19 -17.04 -13.68 -0.97
C ASN A 19 -16.59 -12.61 -1.99
N GLU A 20 -16.32 -13.02 -3.23
CA GLU A 20 -15.87 -12.08 -4.29
C GLU A 20 -16.90 -10.97 -4.57
N GLU A 21 -18.18 -11.23 -4.31
CA GLU A 21 -19.26 -10.24 -4.45
C GLU A 21 -19.19 -9.11 -3.40
N ASN A 22 -18.43 -9.29 -2.31
CA ASN A 22 -18.26 -8.34 -1.21
C ASN A 22 -16.87 -7.65 -1.21
N GLU A 23 -16.10 -7.72 -2.31
CA GLU A 23 -14.78 -7.08 -2.42
C GLU A 23 -14.82 -5.57 -2.11
N ALA A 24 -15.79 -4.85 -2.68
CA ALA A 24 -15.96 -3.42 -2.46
C ALA A 24 -16.21 -3.06 -0.98
N ASP A 25 -16.83 -3.97 -0.23
CA ASP A 25 -17.13 -3.78 1.19
C ASP A 25 -15.90 -4.03 2.06
N GLU A 26 -15.07 -5.00 1.71
CA GLU A 26 -13.76 -5.19 2.37
C GLU A 26 -12.85 -3.96 2.14
N LEU A 27 -12.85 -3.41 0.91
CA LEU A 27 -12.11 -2.19 0.61
C LEU A 27 -12.61 -1.00 1.44
N GLU A 28 -13.93 -0.84 1.62
CA GLU A 28 -14.50 0.18 2.48
C GLU A 28 -14.06 0.00 3.95
N LEU A 29 -13.97 -1.24 4.44
CA LEU A 29 -13.43 -1.52 5.77
C LEU A 29 -11.95 -1.14 5.89
N HIS A 30 -11.14 -1.34 4.85
CA HIS A 30 -9.75 -0.90 4.85
C HIS A 30 -9.65 0.62 4.95
N LYS A 31 -10.45 1.34 4.16
CA LYS A 31 -10.56 2.81 4.19
C LYS A 31 -10.98 3.30 5.58
N ALA A 32 -12.02 2.69 6.17
CA ALA A 32 -12.48 3.01 7.51
C ALA A 32 -11.42 2.72 8.58
N LEU A 33 -10.66 1.63 8.44
CA LEU A 33 -9.61 1.23 9.38
C LEU A 33 -8.43 2.23 9.38
N ARG A 34 -8.05 2.77 8.21
CA ARG A 34 -7.01 3.80 8.09
C ARG A 34 -7.42 5.13 8.71
N LYS A 35 -8.69 5.54 8.54
CA LYS A 35 -9.19 6.84 8.99
C LYS A 35 -9.71 6.86 10.43
N THR A 36 -10.02 5.70 11.02
CA THR A 36 -10.65 5.66 12.36
C THR A 36 -9.68 5.98 13.50
N GLU A 37 -10.04 6.97 14.32
CA GLU A 37 -9.39 7.26 15.59
C GLU A 37 -9.98 6.43 16.75
N SER A 38 -11.21 5.92 16.58
CA SER A 38 -11.90 5.14 17.60
C SER A 38 -11.28 3.75 17.74
N ILE A 39 -10.64 3.50 18.89
CA ILE A 39 -10.08 2.18 19.22
C ILE A 39 -11.17 1.09 19.25
N PHE A 40 -12.40 1.45 19.63
CA PHE A 40 -13.51 0.51 19.62
C PHE A 40 -13.85 0.10 18.17
N LEU A 41 -14.11 1.07 17.30
CA LEU A 41 -14.42 0.81 15.90
C LEU A 41 -13.28 0.06 15.20
N PHE A 42 -12.02 0.47 15.44
CA PHE A 42 -10.84 -0.22 14.92
C PHE A 42 -10.83 -1.71 15.30
N ARG A 43 -11.09 -2.04 16.58
CA ARG A 43 -11.15 -3.43 17.06
C ARG A 43 -12.28 -4.22 16.42
N THR A 44 -13.44 -3.58 16.20
CA THR A 44 -14.59 -4.21 15.54
C THR A 44 -14.25 -4.54 14.10
N ILE A 45 -13.65 -3.60 13.36
CA ILE A 45 -13.21 -3.83 11.98
C ILE A 45 -12.16 -4.95 11.91
N CYS A 46 -11.12 -4.90 12.77
CA CYS A 46 -10.13 -5.98 12.84
C CYS A 46 -10.76 -7.36 13.12
N THR A 47 -11.81 -7.40 13.94
CA THR A 47 -12.51 -8.66 14.26
C THR A 47 -13.28 -9.18 13.04
N ALA A 48 -13.97 -8.30 12.32
CA ALA A 48 -14.67 -8.65 11.09
C ALA A 48 -13.71 -9.15 10.00
N LEU A 49 -12.61 -8.41 9.74
CA LEU A 49 -11.57 -8.84 8.79
C LEU A 49 -10.90 -10.15 9.22
N GLY A 50 -10.65 -10.32 10.52
CA GLY A 50 -10.04 -11.54 11.07
C GLY A 50 -10.89 -12.80 10.85
N ASN A 51 -12.21 -12.69 11.06
CA ASN A 51 -13.16 -13.81 10.99
C ASN A 51 -13.68 -14.06 9.57
N GLY A 52 -13.96 -12.98 8.84
CA GLY A 52 -14.66 -12.99 7.56
C GLY A 52 -13.77 -12.60 6.39
N GLY A 53 -12.89 -11.60 6.54
CA GLY A 53 -12.10 -10.99 5.45
C GLY A 53 -11.17 -11.94 4.68
N SER A 54 -10.64 -11.44 3.56
CA SER A 54 -9.75 -12.17 2.66
C SER A 54 -8.26 -12.01 3.06
N LEU A 55 -7.37 -12.55 2.24
CA LEU A 55 -5.93 -12.31 2.37
C LEU A 55 -5.54 -10.86 2.01
N PHE A 56 -6.37 -10.14 1.24
CA PHE A 56 -6.11 -8.76 0.81
C PHE A 56 -6.13 -7.76 1.98
N GLY A 57 -6.74 -8.10 3.12
CA GLY A 57 -6.66 -7.28 4.33
C GLY A 57 -5.39 -7.43 5.15
N VAL A 58 -4.57 -8.46 4.89
CA VAL A 58 -3.34 -8.73 5.66
C VAL A 58 -2.32 -7.60 5.59
N PRO A 59 -1.98 -7.00 4.43
CA PRO A 59 -0.98 -5.93 4.35
C PRO A 59 -1.38 -4.70 5.17
N THR A 60 -2.63 -4.26 5.04
CA THR A 60 -3.19 -3.15 5.82
C THR A 60 -3.13 -3.45 7.33
N LEU A 61 -3.53 -4.65 7.76
CA LEU A 61 -3.42 -5.06 9.17
C LEU A 61 -1.96 -5.14 9.62
N MET A 62 -1.05 -5.61 8.77
CA MET A 62 0.37 -5.75 9.08
C MET A 62 1.02 -4.39 9.34
N ALA A 63 0.65 -3.37 8.56
CA ALA A 63 1.11 -2.01 8.74
C ALA A 63 0.80 -1.44 10.14
N PHE A 64 -0.33 -1.84 10.74
CA PHE A 64 -0.67 -1.52 12.14
C PHE A 64 -0.06 -2.47 13.16
N ALA A 65 0.21 -3.72 12.78
CA ALA A 65 0.67 -4.76 13.71
C ALA A 65 2.12 -4.54 14.19
N ILE A 66 2.94 -3.83 13.41
CA ILE A 66 4.33 -3.48 13.75
C ILE A 66 4.45 -2.25 14.66
N GLU A 67 3.37 -1.50 14.82
CA GLU A 67 3.30 -0.38 15.75
C GLU A 67 3.19 -0.85 17.21
N THR A 68 3.16 0.11 18.13
CA THR A 68 2.88 -0.17 19.53
C THR A 68 1.46 0.24 19.92
N GLY A 69 0.91 -0.40 20.96
CA GLY A 69 -0.36 0.00 21.57
C GLY A 69 -1.61 -0.78 21.12
N PRO A 70 -2.81 -0.27 21.46
CA PRO A 70 -4.06 -1.03 21.32
C PRO A 70 -4.44 -1.42 19.88
N LYS A 71 -4.11 -0.58 18.89
CA LYS A 71 -4.35 -0.88 17.46
C LYS A 71 -3.49 -2.05 17.00
N ALA A 72 -2.20 -2.05 17.34
CA ALA A 72 -1.29 -3.15 17.03
C ALA A 72 -1.76 -4.48 17.62
N VAL A 73 -2.26 -4.49 18.87
CA VAL A 73 -2.82 -5.70 19.49
C VAL A 73 -4.04 -6.22 18.72
N ALA A 74 -4.94 -5.33 18.29
CA ALA A 74 -6.12 -5.71 17.52
C ALA A 74 -5.76 -6.29 16.15
N ALA A 75 -4.85 -5.62 15.43
CA ALA A 75 -4.36 -6.06 14.14
C ALA A 75 -3.65 -7.43 14.22
N ASN A 76 -2.77 -7.62 15.21
CA ASN A 76 -2.11 -8.91 15.46
C ASN A 76 -3.10 -10.04 15.74
N LYS A 77 -4.22 -9.76 16.44
CA LYS A 77 -5.28 -10.77 16.67
C LYS A 77 -6.00 -11.13 15.37
N ALA A 78 -6.32 -10.14 14.54
CA ALA A 78 -6.94 -10.36 13.23
C ALA A 78 -6.04 -11.19 12.31
N ILE A 79 -4.75 -10.84 12.20
CA ILE A 79 -3.76 -11.58 11.42
C ILE A 79 -3.66 -13.04 11.90
N LYS A 80 -3.64 -13.28 13.22
CA LYS A 80 -3.64 -14.64 13.77
C LYS A 80 -4.89 -15.43 13.40
N ALA A 81 -6.06 -14.78 13.37
CA ALA A 81 -7.31 -15.41 12.95
C ALA A 81 -7.28 -15.79 11.46
N ILE A 82 -6.83 -14.88 10.60
CA ILE A 82 -6.63 -15.13 9.16
C ILE A 82 -5.65 -16.29 8.94
N LYS A 83 -4.46 -16.22 9.55
CA LYS A 83 -3.44 -17.28 9.46
C LYS A 83 -3.97 -18.63 9.89
N LYS A 84 -4.78 -18.69 10.95
CA LYS A 84 -5.41 -19.93 11.43
C LYS A 84 -6.41 -20.50 10.41
N ARG A 85 -7.17 -19.66 9.70
CA ARG A 85 -8.08 -20.10 8.63
C ARG A 85 -7.27 -20.72 7.49
N VAL A 86 -6.27 -20.00 6.99
CA VAL A 86 -5.43 -20.38 5.83
C VAL A 86 -4.52 -21.58 6.10
N SER A 87 -4.00 -21.71 7.33
CA SER A 87 -3.13 -22.83 7.69
C SER A 87 -3.79 -24.21 7.59
N LYS A 88 -5.12 -24.27 7.52
CA LYS A 88 -5.87 -25.50 7.28
C LYS A 88 -5.73 -26.01 5.84
N ASP A 89 -5.38 -25.12 4.90
CA ASP A 89 -5.35 -25.39 3.47
C ASP A 89 -3.93 -25.75 2.94
N SER A 90 -2.95 -25.90 3.84
CA SER A 90 -1.60 -26.45 3.56
C SER A 90 -0.75 -25.72 2.51
N VAL A 91 -0.93 -24.41 2.32
CA VAL A 91 -0.13 -23.62 1.38
C VAL A 91 1.22 -23.25 2.01
N LYS A 92 2.29 -23.99 1.66
CA LYS A 92 3.66 -23.76 2.15
C LYS A 92 4.24 -22.38 1.76
N GLU A 93 3.73 -21.81 0.67
CA GLU A 93 4.21 -20.55 0.06
C GLU A 93 3.78 -19.30 0.84
N LEU A 94 2.78 -19.40 1.72
CA LEU A 94 2.28 -18.26 2.51
C LEU A 94 3.02 -18.05 3.84
N LYS A 95 4.16 -18.73 4.07
CA LYS A 95 4.90 -18.57 5.33
C LYS A 95 5.42 -17.16 5.52
N ASP A 96 5.96 -16.58 4.46
CA ASP A 96 6.57 -15.24 4.48
C ASP A 96 5.51 -14.14 4.32
N PHE A 97 4.33 -14.47 3.78
CA PHE A 97 3.17 -13.56 3.64
C PHE A 97 2.74 -12.91 4.96
N PHE A 98 2.95 -13.60 6.09
CA PHE A 98 2.63 -13.07 7.43
C PHE A 98 3.84 -12.46 8.16
N VAL A 99 4.92 -12.16 7.43
CA VAL A 99 6.11 -11.47 7.93
C VAL A 99 6.02 -9.99 7.51
N PRO A 100 6.23 -9.02 8.42
CA PRO A 100 6.13 -7.61 8.06
C PRO A 100 7.04 -7.18 6.91
N ASP A 101 8.29 -7.65 6.90
CA ASP A 101 9.27 -7.26 5.89
C ASP A 101 8.93 -7.77 4.47
N TYR A 102 8.07 -8.78 4.34
CA TYR A 102 7.57 -9.26 3.04
C TYR A 102 6.79 -8.17 2.28
N TRP A 103 6.15 -7.26 3.03
CA TRP A 103 5.30 -6.21 2.46
C TRP A 103 6.05 -4.94 2.11
N LYS A 104 7.33 -4.83 2.50
CA LYS A 104 8.15 -3.69 2.16
C LYS A 104 8.63 -3.81 0.71
N THR A 105 8.51 -2.73 -0.04
CA THR A 105 9.12 -2.64 -1.37
C THR A 105 10.64 -2.68 -1.24
N VAL A 106 11.30 -3.45 -2.11
CA VAL A 106 12.76 -3.46 -2.21
C VAL A 106 13.16 -2.50 -3.32
N TRP A 107 14.01 -1.52 -2.98
CA TRP A 107 14.58 -0.59 -3.94
C TRP A 107 15.83 -1.21 -4.60
N VAL A 108 15.79 -1.37 -5.92
CA VAL A 108 16.87 -1.98 -6.71
C VAL A 108 17.48 -1.03 -7.72
N ALA A 109 16.80 0.07 -8.05
CA ALA A 109 17.33 1.12 -8.92
C ALA A 109 18.42 1.95 -8.22
N PRO A 110 19.17 2.78 -8.97
CA PRO A 110 20.06 3.77 -8.37
C PRO A 110 19.33 4.67 -7.36
N LYS A 111 20.00 5.02 -6.26
CA LYS A 111 19.46 5.87 -5.18
C LYS A 111 19.06 7.27 -5.65
N GLU A 112 19.66 7.75 -6.73
CA GLU A 112 19.31 9.01 -7.38
C GLU A 112 17.84 8.97 -7.86
N LYS A 113 17.40 7.85 -8.45
CA LYS A 113 16.01 7.65 -8.86
C LYS A 113 15.04 7.55 -7.69
N PHE A 114 15.55 7.21 -6.50
CA PHE A 114 14.73 7.23 -5.29
C PHE A 114 14.28 8.66 -4.97
N ILE A 115 15.10 9.68 -5.24
CA ILE A 115 14.69 11.09 -5.10
C ILE A 115 13.51 11.38 -6.02
N SER A 116 13.58 10.98 -7.30
CA SER A 116 12.49 11.15 -8.26
C SER A 116 11.21 10.45 -7.81
N PHE A 117 11.32 9.26 -7.20
CA PHE A 117 10.18 8.56 -6.59
C PHE A 117 9.53 9.35 -5.46
N VAL A 118 10.32 9.90 -4.53
CA VAL A 118 9.79 10.74 -3.44
C VAL A 118 9.15 12.02 -3.99
N VAL A 119 9.75 12.65 -5.01
CA VAL A 119 9.19 13.84 -5.67
C VAL A 119 7.84 13.53 -6.33
N CYS A 120 7.73 12.38 -7.00
CA CYS A 120 6.47 11.92 -7.61
C CYS A 120 5.36 11.80 -6.55
N LEU A 121 5.66 11.13 -5.43
CA LEU A 121 4.71 10.98 -4.32
C LEU A 121 4.35 12.31 -3.65
N ASN A 122 5.32 13.22 -3.50
CA ASN A 122 5.06 14.55 -2.96
C ASN A 122 4.09 15.35 -3.87
N GLY A 123 4.20 15.19 -5.19
CA GLY A 123 3.25 15.79 -6.14
C GLY A 123 1.82 15.29 -5.98
N LEU A 124 1.60 14.03 -5.59
CA LEU A 124 0.27 13.50 -5.32
C LEU A 124 -0.42 14.16 -4.14
N MET A 125 0.36 14.66 -3.19
CA MET A 125 -0.16 15.35 -2.01
C MET A 125 -0.62 16.78 -2.32
N GLY A 126 -0.61 17.19 -3.60
CA GLY A 126 -1.07 18.51 -4.04
C GLY A 126 -0.12 19.65 -3.67
N ASN A 127 1.15 19.35 -3.44
CA ASN A 127 2.17 20.38 -3.22
C ASN A 127 2.62 20.94 -4.57
N GLU A 128 2.18 22.17 -4.88
CA GLU A 128 2.61 22.92 -6.08
C GLU A 128 4.13 23.14 -6.08
N ASP A 129 4.73 23.26 -4.90
CA ASP A 129 6.17 23.31 -4.70
C ASP A 129 6.76 21.89 -4.57
N LEU A 130 6.83 21.18 -5.70
CA LEU A 130 7.35 19.82 -5.80
C LEU A 130 8.76 19.64 -5.20
N PHE A 131 9.53 20.72 -5.12
CA PHE A 131 10.92 20.78 -4.67
C PHE A 131 11.12 21.45 -3.31
N GLU A 132 10.04 21.84 -2.61
CA GLU A 132 10.16 22.43 -1.27
C GLU A 132 10.76 21.43 -0.28
N GLY A 133 11.91 21.79 0.28
CA GLY A 133 12.83 20.82 0.88
C GLY A 133 12.31 20.12 2.14
N GLU A 134 11.55 20.79 3.00
CA GLU A 134 11.20 20.23 4.32
C GLU A 134 10.18 19.09 4.23
N ARG A 135 9.08 19.29 3.49
CA ARG A 135 8.05 18.26 3.29
C ARG A 135 8.57 17.08 2.47
N LEU A 136 9.36 17.37 1.44
CA LEU A 136 10.01 16.34 0.62
C LEU A 136 10.98 15.51 1.47
N ASP A 137 11.77 16.15 2.33
CA ASP A 137 12.65 15.47 3.27
C ASP A 137 11.86 14.61 4.26
N GLU A 138 10.80 15.14 4.88
CA GLU A 138 9.95 14.38 5.80
C GLU A 138 9.33 13.13 5.16
N LEU A 139 8.81 13.25 3.94
CA LEU A 139 8.26 12.12 3.20
C LEU A 139 9.35 11.10 2.86
N GLY A 140 10.50 11.56 2.39
CA GLY A 140 11.64 10.69 2.09
C GLY A 140 12.15 9.95 3.32
N GLU A 141 12.25 10.60 4.48
CA GLU A 141 12.63 9.95 5.73
C GLU A 141 11.59 8.91 6.20
N LYS A 142 10.31 9.12 5.91
CA LYS A 142 9.28 8.08 6.14
C LYS A 142 9.47 6.91 5.18
N LEU A 143 9.69 7.18 3.89
CA LEU A 143 9.85 6.16 2.87
C LEU A 143 11.09 5.28 3.11
N VAL A 144 12.22 5.86 3.55
CA VAL A 144 13.43 5.09 3.92
C VAL A 144 13.18 4.06 5.03
N LYS A 145 12.20 4.29 5.91
CA LYS A 145 11.84 3.33 6.97
C LYS A 145 10.96 2.20 6.47
N GLU A 146 10.21 2.44 5.40
CA GLU A 146 9.19 1.53 4.87
C GLU A 146 9.61 0.83 3.58
N ILE A 147 10.69 1.29 2.94
CA ILE A 147 11.29 0.72 1.74
C ILE A 147 12.67 0.19 2.11
N VAL A 148 12.99 -1.02 1.63
CA VAL A 148 14.32 -1.61 1.79
C VAL A 148 15.23 -0.98 0.73
N ILE A 149 16.00 0.02 1.13
CA ILE A 149 16.95 0.75 0.27
C ILE A 149 18.33 0.83 0.94
N ASP A 150 19.39 0.64 0.17
CA ASP A 150 20.76 0.96 0.60
C ASP A 150 21.09 2.41 0.22
N LEU A 151 21.21 3.27 1.23
CA LEU A 151 21.54 4.69 1.06
C LEU A 151 23.05 4.96 1.03
N SER A 152 23.90 3.97 1.29
CA SER A 152 25.34 4.18 1.45
C SER A 152 25.95 4.99 0.28
N PRO A 153 26.79 6.01 0.56
CA PRO A 153 27.35 6.40 1.86
C PRO A 153 26.49 7.39 2.67
N TYR A 154 25.26 7.69 2.24
CA TYR A 154 24.38 8.64 2.91
C TYR A 154 23.65 7.97 4.09
N HIS A 155 23.33 8.77 5.12
CA HIS A 155 22.67 8.30 6.34
C HIS A 155 21.18 8.64 6.38
N SER A 156 20.73 9.52 5.50
CA SER A 156 19.34 9.98 5.45
C SER A 156 18.94 10.34 4.02
N PHE A 157 17.63 10.40 3.77
CA PHE A 157 17.12 10.85 2.48
C PHE A 157 17.52 12.30 2.21
N ARG A 158 17.45 13.16 3.23
CA ARG A 158 17.89 14.55 3.12
C ARG A 158 19.35 14.67 2.69
N GLU A 159 20.25 13.86 3.26
CA GLU A 159 21.66 13.86 2.89
C GLU A 159 21.84 13.41 1.43
N LEU A 160 21.19 12.32 1.04
CA LEU A 160 21.16 11.86 -0.35
C LEU A 160 20.75 12.99 -1.30
N ARG A 161 19.61 13.65 -1.06
CA ARG A 161 19.08 14.72 -1.91
C ARG A 161 20.02 15.93 -2.01
N LEU A 162 20.59 16.38 -0.89
CA LEU A 162 21.48 17.55 -0.87
C LEU A 162 22.85 17.26 -1.53
N CYS A 163 23.31 16.01 -1.46
CA CYS A 163 24.58 15.59 -2.04
C CYS A 163 24.47 15.09 -3.49
N THR A 164 23.26 15.05 -4.06
CA THR A 164 23.01 14.68 -5.47
C THR A 164 22.19 15.76 -6.19
N PRO A 165 22.70 17.00 -6.30
CA PRO A 165 21.96 18.12 -6.91
C PRO A 165 21.74 17.97 -8.43
N GLU A 166 22.40 17.02 -9.09
CA GLU A 166 22.37 16.81 -10.54
C GLU A 166 21.34 15.76 -11.00
N VAL A 167 20.47 15.26 -10.10
CA VAL A 167 19.43 14.29 -10.49
C VAL A 167 18.42 14.97 -11.42
N ASN A 168 18.36 14.50 -12.67
CA ASN A 168 17.36 14.92 -13.63
C ASN A 168 16.01 14.26 -13.33
N THR A 169 15.33 14.79 -12.31
CA THR A 169 13.99 14.32 -11.90
C THR A 169 12.95 14.49 -13.01
N GLU A 170 13.10 15.45 -13.91
CA GLU A 170 12.15 15.71 -15.00
C GLU A 170 12.05 14.51 -15.94
N GLN A 171 13.18 13.94 -16.35
CA GLN A 171 13.20 12.76 -17.22
C GLN A 171 12.56 11.53 -16.54
N ASP A 172 12.82 11.32 -15.25
CA ASP A 172 12.19 10.22 -14.52
C ASP A 172 10.67 10.42 -14.41
N LEU A 173 10.22 11.66 -14.15
CA LEU A 173 8.80 12.00 -14.06
C LEU A 173 8.09 11.83 -15.42
N GLU A 174 8.74 12.13 -16.54
CA GLU A 174 8.22 11.86 -17.89
C GLU A 174 7.97 10.35 -18.09
N VAL A 175 8.90 9.50 -17.64
CA VAL A 175 8.75 8.04 -17.73
C VAL A 175 7.60 7.55 -16.85
N VAL A 176 7.46 8.09 -15.64
CA VAL A 176 6.32 7.76 -14.76
C VAL A 176 5.00 8.20 -15.38
N TYR A 177 4.94 9.42 -15.93
CA TYR A 177 3.73 9.95 -16.59
C TYR A 177 3.33 9.12 -17.81
N TYR A 178 4.31 8.70 -18.63
CA TYR A 178 4.05 7.84 -19.78
C TYR A 178 3.50 6.48 -19.34
N ASN A 179 4.10 5.86 -18.31
CA ASN A 179 3.59 4.59 -17.78
C ASN A 179 2.20 4.75 -17.17
N PHE A 180 1.97 5.80 -16.39
CA PHE A 180 0.64 6.12 -15.85
C PHE A 180 -0.42 6.20 -16.95
N THR A 181 -0.11 6.90 -18.04
CA THR A 181 -1.03 7.03 -19.18
C THR A 181 -1.31 5.67 -19.83
N ASN A 182 -0.29 4.80 -19.94
CA ASN A 182 -0.47 3.45 -20.48
C ASN A 182 -1.32 2.57 -19.56
N GLU A 183 -1.11 2.62 -18.25
CA GLU A 183 -1.91 1.87 -17.26
C GLU A 183 -3.39 2.26 -17.37
N VAL A 184 -3.70 3.56 -17.40
CA VAL A 184 -5.09 4.05 -17.56
C VAL A 184 -5.72 3.55 -18.86
N VAL A 185 -4.97 3.57 -19.97
CA VAL A 185 -5.45 3.08 -21.27
C VAL A 185 -5.67 1.57 -21.23
N LEU A 186 -4.77 0.82 -20.58
CA LEU A 186 -4.87 -0.63 -20.46
C LEU A 186 -6.05 -1.04 -19.59
N GLU A 187 -6.26 -0.41 -18.43
CA GLU A 187 -7.43 -0.64 -17.56
C GLU A 187 -8.74 -0.40 -18.32
N THR A 188 -8.80 0.70 -19.08
CA THR A 188 -9.98 1.03 -19.91
C THR A 188 -10.20 -0.03 -21.00
N ALA A 189 -9.13 -0.44 -21.70
CA ALA A 189 -9.22 -1.44 -22.75
C ALA A 189 -9.66 -2.81 -22.21
N ILE A 190 -9.14 -3.23 -21.06
CA ILE A 190 -9.52 -4.49 -20.40
C ILE A 190 -10.98 -4.42 -19.92
N ALA A 191 -11.45 -3.29 -19.40
CA ALA A 191 -12.85 -3.13 -18.99
C ALA A 191 -13.82 -3.20 -20.19
N GLU A 192 -13.39 -2.69 -21.36
CA GLU A 192 -14.22 -2.63 -22.58
C GLU A 192 -14.13 -3.89 -23.45
N THR A 193 -13.11 -4.74 -23.27
CA THR A 193 -12.89 -5.94 -24.08
C THR A 193 -12.84 -7.21 -23.25
N THR A 194 -13.25 -8.35 -23.81
CA THR A 194 -13.20 -9.66 -23.12
C THR A 194 -11.78 -10.23 -23.06
N ILE A 195 -10.78 -9.41 -22.74
CA ILE A 195 -9.39 -9.84 -22.59
C ILE A 195 -9.28 -10.58 -21.26
N THR A 196 -8.96 -11.87 -21.33
CA THR A 196 -8.68 -12.68 -20.13
C THR A 196 -7.22 -12.49 -19.73
N ILE A 197 -6.97 -11.90 -18.57
CA ILE A 197 -5.63 -11.84 -17.95
C ILE A 197 -5.28 -13.23 -17.44
N ASN A 198 -4.04 -13.68 -17.64
CA ASN A 198 -3.61 -14.98 -17.12
C ASN A 198 -3.50 -14.94 -15.57
N SER A 199 -3.55 -16.11 -14.93
CA SER A 199 -3.54 -16.22 -13.46
C SER A 199 -2.28 -15.68 -12.81
N ASP A 200 -1.14 -15.81 -13.48
CA ASP A 200 0.17 -15.46 -12.92
C ASP A 200 0.34 -13.93 -12.88
N SER A 201 -0.06 -13.24 -13.96
CA SER A 201 -0.10 -11.78 -14.01
C SER A 201 -1.12 -11.20 -13.03
N GLN A 202 -2.26 -11.87 -12.81
CA GLN A 202 -3.22 -11.49 -11.77
C GLN A 202 -2.63 -11.62 -10.37
N LEU A 203 -1.85 -12.67 -10.11
CA LEU A 203 -1.16 -12.84 -8.82
C LEU A 203 -0.15 -11.71 -8.59
N ASP A 204 0.72 -11.45 -9.56
CA ASP A 204 1.74 -10.40 -9.45
C ASP A 204 1.10 -9.02 -9.24
N GLU A 205 0.04 -8.71 -9.99
CA GLU A 205 -0.70 -7.47 -9.83
C GLU A 205 -1.33 -7.35 -8.43
N ASN A 206 -1.94 -8.43 -7.93
CA ASN A 206 -2.52 -8.48 -6.59
C ASN A 206 -1.48 -8.26 -5.50
N ILE A 207 -0.28 -8.82 -5.65
CA ILE A 207 0.84 -8.59 -4.73
C ILE A 207 1.27 -7.13 -4.74
N VAL A 208 1.39 -6.51 -5.91
CA VAL A 208 1.73 -5.09 -6.03
C VAL A 208 0.65 -4.20 -5.39
N ASN A 209 -0.64 -4.48 -5.63
CA ASN A 209 -1.75 -3.79 -4.99
C ASN A 209 -1.68 -3.89 -3.45
N MET A 210 -1.41 -5.09 -2.95
CA MET A 210 -1.26 -5.35 -1.52
C MET A 210 -0.05 -4.64 -0.89
N GLN A 211 1.08 -4.54 -1.61
CA GLN A 211 2.24 -3.74 -1.17
C GLN A 211 1.91 -2.24 -1.14
N CYS A 212 1.15 -1.74 -2.12
CA CYS A 212 0.67 -0.36 -2.13
C CYS A 212 -0.24 -0.08 -0.92
N ASP A 213 -1.14 -1.01 -0.56
CA ASP A 213 -2.00 -0.89 0.62
C ASP A 213 -1.22 -0.85 1.93
N TYR A 214 -0.18 -1.69 2.04
CA TYR A 214 0.74 -1.63 3.18
C TYR A 214 1.40 -0.25 3.26
N LEU A 215 2.01 0.21 2.17
CA LEU A 215 2.75 1.48 2.14
C LEU A 215 1.83 2.68 2.40
N LEU A 216 0.65 2.74 1.77
CA LEU A 216 -0.36 3.79 2.01
C LEU A 216 -0.71 3.89 3.49
N THR A 217 -0.95 2.74 4.11
CA THR A 217 -1.31 2.65 5.53
C THR A 217 -0.17 3.13 6.43
N ARG A 218 1.09 2.78 6.11
CA ARG A 218 2.27 3.20 6.88
C ARG A 218 2.55 4.69 6.78
N LEU A 219 2.40 5.25 5.58
CA LEU A 219 2.66 6.67 5.33
C LEU A 219 1.57 7.57 5.92
N GLY A 220 0.34 7.05 6.05
CA GLY A 220 -0.79 7.79 6.60
C GLY A 220 -1.16 9.02 5.76
N LEU A 221 -1.02 8.90 4.43
CA LEU A 221 -1.31 9.99 3.51
C LEU A 221 -2.82 10.13 3.31
N ASP A 222 -3.29 11.38 3.23
CA ASP A 222 -4.70 11.69 2.93
C ASP A 222 -4.91 11.76 1.41
N ILE A 223 -4.75 10.61 0.74
CA ILE A 223 -4.92 10.44 -0.70
C ILE A 223 -5.94 9.33 -0.93
N GLU A 224 -6.76 9.45 -1.97
CA GLU A 224 -7.65 8.37 -2.41
C GLU A 224 -6.86 7.12 -2.81
N ASP A 225 -7.23 5.96 -2.25
CA ASP A 225 -6.53 4.69 -2.40
C ASP A 225 -6.21 4.34 -3.87
N ASP A 226 -7.20 4.51 -4.76
CA ASP A 226 -7.08 4.11 -6.16
C ASP A 226 -6.07 4.98 -6.91
N HIS A 227 -6.09 6.29 -6.67
CA HIS A 227 -5.08 7.20 -7.22
C HIS A 227 -3.69 6.86 -6.68
N PHE A 228 -3.58 6.61 -5.38
CA PHE A 228 -2.30 6.26 -4.77
C PHE A 228 -1.72 4.96 -5.34
N ARG A 229 -2.53 3.91 -5.46
CA ARG A 229 -2.13 2.62 -6.07
C ARG A 229 -1.69 2.79 -7.52
N MET A 230 -2.48 3.50 -8.33
CA MET A 230 -2.18 3.71 -9.74
C MET A 230 -0.87 4.47 -9.95
N ILE A 231 -0.62 5.54 -9.20
CA ILE A 231 0.65 6.27 -9.31
C ILE A 231 1.82 5.46 -8.72
N LEU A 232 1.65 4.73 -7.62
CA LEU A 232 2.73 3.87 -7.11
C LEU A 232 3.11 2.77 -8.09
N LYS A 233 2.12 2.14 -8.72
CA LYS A 233 2.34 1.18 -9.81
C LYS A 233 3.13 1.83 -10.95
N ALA A 234 2.67 2.99 -11.43
CA ALA A 234 3.37 3.72 -12.49
C ALA A 234 4.79 4.14 -12.09
N ALA A 235 4.98 4.59 -10.84
CA ALA A 235 6.26 5.02 -10.31
C ALA A 235 7.22 3.85 -10.07
N SER A 236 6.72 2.63 -9.90
CA SER A 236 7.56 1.43 -9.73
C SER A 236 8.48 1.16 -10.93
N VAL A 237 8.16 1.70 -12.11
CA VAL A 237 9.02 1.61 -13.30
C VAL A 237 10.41 2.23 -13.09
N ILE A 238 10.51 3.27 -12.24
CA ILE A 238 11.79 3.90 -11.95
C ILE A 238 12.61 3.09 -10.92
N ASN A 239 11.99 2.07 -10.30
CA ASN A 239 12.61 1.07 -9.44
C ASN A 239 13.03 -0.20 -10.22
N GLN A 240 13.30 -0.08 -11.52
CA GLN A 240 13.87 -1.16 -12.33
C GLN A 240 15.41 -1.05 -12.32
N PRO A 241 16.13 -2.20 -12.30
CA PRO A 241 17.60 -2.24 -12.24
C PRO A 241 18.29 -1.64 -13.46
#